data_AF-C9JEJ7-F1
#
_entry.id   AF-C9JEJ7-F1
#
_cell.length_a   1.000
_cell.length_b   1.000
_cell.length_c   1.000
_cell.angle_alpha   90.00
_cell.angle_beta   90.00
_cell.angle_gamma   90.00
#
_symmetry.space_group_name_H-M   'P 1'
#
loop_
_entity.id
_entity.type
_entity.pdbx_description
1 polymer ?
#
loop_
_entity_poly.entity_id
_entity_poly.type
_entity_poly.pdbx_seq_one_letter_code
_entity_poly.pdbx_strand_id
1 'polypeptide(L)' 'MVSHSELRKLFYSADAVCFDVDSTVIREEGIDELAKICGVEDAVSE' A
#
# COMPACT_ATOMS: atom_id res chain seq x y z
N MET A 1 11.20 -0.20 -20.64
CA MET A 1 11.67 0.21 -19.29
C MET A 1 11.55 1.71 -19.21
N VAL A 2 10.92 2.25 -18.17
CA VAL A 2 10.79 3.71 -17.98
C VAL A 2 12.10 4.24 -17.39
N SER A 3 12.64 5.32 -17.96
CA SER A 3 13.83 5.98 -17.45
C SER A 3 13.54 6.75 -16.16
N HIS A 4 14.56 6.97 -15.33
CA HIS A 4 14.45 7.81 -14.14
C HIS A 4 13.98 9.24 -14.47
N SER A 5 14.39 9.78 -15.63
CA SER A 5 13.93 11.08 -16.12
C SER A 5 12.44 11.11 -16.41
N GLU A 6 11.89 10.05 -17.00
CA GLU A 6 10.46 9.95 -17.31
C GLU A 6 9.63 9.80 -16.04
N LEU A 7 10.09 9.00 -15.07
CA LEU A 7 9.45 8.89 -13.75
C LEU A 7 9.40 10.24 -13.03
N ARG A 8 10.52 10.97 -12.98
CA ARG A 8 10.55 12.30 -12.35
C ARG A 8 9.61 13.29 -13.03
N LYS A 9 9.47 13.21 -14.35
CA LYS A 9 8.55 14.08 -15.10
C LYS A 9 7.09 13.81 -14.76
N LEU A 10 6.72 12.55 -14.54
CA LEU A 10 5.37 12.17 -14.11
C LEU A 10 5.00 12.82 -12.77
N PHE A 11 5.93 12.81 -11.81
CA PHE A 11 5.72 13.42 -10.49
C PHE A 11 5.87 14.95 -10.47
N TYR A 12 6.47 15.57 -11.50
CA TYR A 12 6.87 16.98 -11.48
C TYR A 12 5.68 17.96 -11.38
N SER A 13 4.55 17.63 -12.02
CA SER A 13 3.36 18.50 -12.07
C SER A 13 2.13 17.83 -11.47
N ALA A 14 2.32 16.81 -10.63
CA ALA A 14 1.20 16.16 -9.96
C ALA A 14 0.71 17.07 -8.83
N ASP A 15 -0.56 17.47 -8.88
CA ASP A 15 -1.17 18.30 -7.83
C ASP A 15 -1.49 17.50 -6.56
N ALA A 16 -1.57 16.17 -6.68
CA ALA A 16 -1.78 15.24 -5.59
C ALA A 16 -1.15 13.87 -5.90
N VAL A 17 -0.82 13.13 -4.84
CA VAL A 17 -0.40 11.72 -4.92
C VAL A 17 -1.24 10.93 -3.92
N CYS A 18 -1.88 9.86 -4.40
CA CYS A 18 -2.62 8.92 -3.58
C CYS A 18 -1.76 7.68 -3.37
N PHE A 19 -1.63 7.27 -2.12
CA PHE A 19 -0.96 6.03 -1.77
C PHE A 19 -2.01 5.06 -1.28
N ASP A 20 -1.94 3.84 -1.79
CA ASP A 20 -2.55 2.71 -1.12
C ASP A 20 -1.91 2.53 0.27
N VAL A 21 -2.64 1.95 1.21
CA VAL A 21 -2.21 1.87 2.61
C VAL A 21 -1.57 0.51 2.87
N ASP A 22 -2.38 -0.54 2.79
CA ASP A 22 -1.98 -1.91 3.08
C ASP A 22 -0.91 -2.35 2.07
N SER A 23 0.17 -2.96 2.56
CA SER A 23 1.29 -3.43 1.72
C SER A 23 1.98 -2.34 0.85
N THR A 24 1.67 -1.05 1.05
CA THR A 24 2.26 0.08 0.30
C THR A 24 2.87 1.13 1.23
N VAL A 25 2.06 1.80 2.06
CA VAL A 25 2.56 2.77 3.07
C VAL A 25 3.00 2.05 4.33
N ILE A 26 2.24 1.03 4.73
CA ILE A 26 2.58 0.10 5.81
C ILE A 26 2.94 -1.26 5.21
N ARG A 27 3.63 -2.10 5.99
CA ARG A 27 4.07 -3.42 5.51
C ARG A 27 3.03 -4.50 5.71
N GLU A 28 2.20 -4.30 6.73
CA GLU A 28 1.14 -5.18 7.15
C GLU A 28 -0.17 -4.80 6.45
N GLU A 29 -1.17 -5.68 6.55
CA GLU A 29 -2.54 -5.39 6.15
C GLU A 29 -3.39 -5.15 7.41
N GLY A 30 -4.15 -4.05 7.42
CA GLY A 30 -4.89 -3.63 8.59
C GLY A 30 -5.91 -4.67 9.07
N ILE A 31 -6.53 -5.40 8.15
CA ILE A 31 -7.49 -6.46 8.49
C ILE A 31 -6.81 -7.68 9.11
N ASP A 32 -5.64 -8.08 8.62
CA ASP A 32 -4.88 -9.23 9.14
C ASP A 32 -4.41 -8.97 10.57
N GLU A 33 -3.83 -7.79 10.83
CA GLU A 33 -3.39 -7.45 12.18
C GLU A 33 -4.58 -7.30 13.14
N LEU A 34 -5.74 -6.83 12.66
CA LEU A 34 -6.96 -6.83 13.46
C LEU A 34 -7.46 -8.25 13.76
N ALA A 35 -7.42 -9.15 12.77
CA ALA A 35 -7.82 -10.55 12.91
C ALA A 35 -7.00 -11.29 13.94
N LYS A 36 -5.69 -11.07 13.92
CA LYS A 36 -4.71 -11.61 14.86
C LYS A 36 -4.94 -11.13 16.29
N ILE A 37 -5.29 -9.86 16.48
CA ILE A 37 -5.70 -9.34 17.80
C ILE A 37 -6.98 -10.03 18.27
N CYS A 38 -7.91 -10.31 17.36
CA CYS A 38 -9.17 -10.97 17.66
C CYS A 38 -9.05 -12.51 17.76
N GLY A 39 -7.92 -13.12 17.39
CA GLY A 39 -7.71 -14.58 17.35
C GLY A 39 -8.61 -15.29 16.34
N VAL A 40 -8.87 -14.64 15.19
CA VAL A 40 -9.75 -15.13 14.12
C VAL A 40 -9.06 -15.12 12.75
N GLU A 41 -7.75 -15.32 12.71
CA GLU A 41 -6.92 -15.24 11.50
C GLU A 41 -7.48 -16.14 10.37
N ASP A 42 -7.92 -17.35 10.71
CA ASP A 42 -8.46 -18.33 9.75
C ASP A 42 -9.77 -17.88 9.06
N ALA A 43 -10.50 -16.92 9.64
CA ALA A 43 -11.77 -16.44 9.09
C ALA A 43 -11.58 -15.36 8.01
N VAL A 44 -10.37 -14.81 7.91
CA VAL A 44 -10.04 -13.64 7.09
C VAL A 44 -8.80 -13.88 6.23
N SER A 45 -8.19 -15.06 6.31
CA SER A 45 -7.12 -15.47 5.40
C SER A 45 -7.62 -15.44 3.96
N GLU A 46 -6.87 -14.76 3.08
CA GLU A 46 -7.10 -14.73 1.63
C GLU A 46 -7.03 -16.10 0.94
#